data_AF-A0A7X8V889-F1
#
_entry.id   AF-A0A7X8V889-F1
#
_cell.length_a   1.000
_cell.length_b   1.000
_cell.length_c   1.000
_cell.angle_alpha   90.00
_cell.angle_beta   90.00
_cell.angle_gamma   90.00
#
_symmetry.space_group_name_H-M   'P 1'
#
loop_
_entity.id
_entity.type
_entity.pdbx_description
1 polymer ?
#
loop_
_entity_poly.entity_id
_entity_poly.type
_entity_poly.pdbx_seq_one_letter_code
_entity_poly.pdbx_strand_id
1 'polypeptide(L)'
;MTLIEAIEARHSVRAYKDIPISEETSHLLKNKIDEINAAGDLHIQLILNEPKAFQGPLAKYGKFRGVNNYLVISGRKAEDLNERAGYYGEQLVLFAQQLSLNTCWVGLSYSKIPDTYVLGENEKIVCYISLGYGETQGVSRRSKKPEDVSNVSGITPKWFNDGVNAALLAPTAVNQQKFFFEYKGGDKVTARKVFSLIGYTEIDLGIAELHFEIASGKSITNFRNFL
;
A
#
# COMPACT_ATOMS: atom_id res chain seq x y z
N MET A 1 -4.39 -5.19 -16.86
CA MET A 1 -3.74 -3.85 -16.82
C MET A 1 -2.29 -4.03 -16.42
N THR A 2 -1.39 -3.19 -16.95
CA THR A 2 0.02 -3.09 -16.54
C THR A 2 0.12 -2.53 -15.12
N LEU A 3 1.31 -2.58 -14.49
CA LEU A 3 1.51 -1.97 -13.17
C LEU A 3 1.39 -0.44 -13.20
N ILE A 4 1.82 0.22 -14.28
CA ILE A 4 1.65 1.67 -14.44
C ILE A 4 0.17 2.02 -14.52
N GLU A 5 -0.60 1.28 -15.32
CA GLU A 5 -2.06 1.46 -15.39
C GLU A 5 -2.72 1.21 -14.02
N ALA A 6 -2.23 0.22 -13.25
CA ALA A 6 -2.72 -0.04 -11.90
C ALA A 6 -2.40 1.13 -10.94
N ILE A 7 -1.20 1.70 -11.00
CA ILE A 7 -0.81 2.88 -10.20
C ILE A 7 -1.74 4.06 -10.49
N GLU A 8 -2.03 4.31 -11.76
CA GLU A 8 -2.88 5.42 -12.20
C GLU A 8 -4.36 5.21 -11.80
N ALA A 9 -4.87 4.00 -11.97
CA ALA A 9 -6.26 3.65 -11.70
C ALA A 9 -6.56 3.47 -10.20
N ARG A 10 -5.55 3.14 -9.39
CA ARG A 10 -5.74 2.85 -7.96
C ARG A 10 -6.12 4.12 -7.20
N HIS A 11 -7.29 4.07 -6.57
CA HIS A 11 -7.75 5.07 -5.61
C HIS A 11 -8.28 4.41 -4.34
N SER A 12 -8.26 5.15 -3.23
CA SER A 12 -8.80 4.62 -1.96
C SER A 12 -10.32 4.51 -2.04
N VAL A 13 -10.83 3.28 -1.91
CA VAL A 13 -12.27 2.99 -1.85
C VAL A 13 -12.63 2.54 -0.44
N ARG A 14 -13.68 3.13 0.12
CA ARG A 14 -14.17 2.80 1.48
C ARG A 14 -15.58 2.22 1.46
N ALA A 15 -16.16 2.06 0.28
CA ALA A 15 -17.51 1.59 0.09
C ALA A 15 -17.53 0.46 -0.94
N TYR A 16 -18.03 -0.70 -0.53
CA TYR A 16 -17.95 -1.92 -1.31
C TYR A 16 -19.34 -2.51 -1.56
N LYS A 17 -19.50 -3.09 -2.74
CA LYS A 17 -20.68 -3.86 -3.12
C LYS A 17 -20.69 -5.18 -2.36
N ASP A 18 -21.88 -5.69 -2.11
CA ASP A 18 -22.08 -7.02 -1.54
C ASP A 18 -21.90 -8.10 -2.62
N ILE A 19 -20.66 -8.22 -3.12
CA ILE A 19 -20.24 -9.20 -4.11
C ILE A 19 -19.06 -9.98 -3.51
N PRO A 20 -19.17 -11.31 -3.38
CA PRO A 20 -18.10 -12.12 -2.83
C PRO A 20 -16.89 -12.14 -3.77
N ILE A 21 -15.69 -12.21 -3.21
CA ILE A 21 -14.47 -12.50 -3.97
C ILE A 21 -14.56 -13.97 -4.41
N SER A 22 -14.45 -14.23 -5.71
CA SER A 22 -14.50 -15.59 -6.25
C SER A 22 -13.37 -16.47 -5.71
N GLU A 23 -13.57 -17.78 -5.69
CA GLU A 23 -12.54 -18.73 -5.26
C GLU A 23 -11.24 -18.57 -6.05
N GLU A 24 -11.35 -18.44 -7.37
CA GLU A 24 -10.22 -18.16 -8.28
C GLU A 24 -9.45 -16.90 -7.87
N THR A 25 -10.14 -15.77 -7.71
CA THR A 25 -9.51 -14.51 -7.28
C THR A 25 -8.87 -14.66 -5.90
N SER A 26 -9.53 -15.37 -4.98
CA SER A 26 -8.98 -15.62 -3.64
C SER A 26 -7.71 -16.47 -3.67
N HIS A 27 -7.62 -17.47 -4.57
CA HIS A 27 -6.43 -18.28 -4.76
C HIS A 27 -5.28 -17.46 -5.35
N LEU A 28 -5.56 -16.61 -6.34
CA LEU A 28 -4.56 -15.69 -6.88
C LEU A 28 -3.99 -14.76 -5.80
N LEU A 29 -4.87 -14.19 -4.95
CA LEU A 29 -4.45 -13.34 -3.84
C LEU A 29 -3.61 -14.11 -2.82
N LYS A 30 -4.02 -15.33 -2.43
CA LYS A 30 -3.27 -16.17 -1.48
C LYS A 30 -1.88 -16.52 -2.02
N ASN A 31 -1.78 -16.94 -3.28
CA ASN A 31 -0.49 -17.23 -3.90
C ASN A 31 0.43 -16.00 -3.88
N LYS A 32 -0.10 -14.82 -4.21
CA LYS A 32 0.69 -13.58 -4.17
C LYS A 32 1.10 -13.19 -2.76
N ILE A 33 0.23 -13.43 -1.78
CA ILE A 33 0.52 -13.23 -0.37
C ILE A 33 1.66 -14.15 0.08
N ASP A 34 1.68 -15.42 -0.33
CA ASP A 34 2.74 -16.36 0.02
C ASP A 34 4.10 -15.93 -0.55
N GLU A 35 4.15 -15.51 -1.81
CA GLU A 35 5.35 -14.93 -2.43
C GLU A 35 5.87 -13.73 -1.63
N ILE A 36 4.97 -12.81 -1.28
CA ILE A 36 5.30 -11.58 -0.57
C ILE A 36 5.72 -11.84 0.87
N ASN A 37 5.05 -12.75 1.57
CA ASN A 37 5.41 -13.16 2.92
C ASN A 37 6.82 -13.74 2.96
N ALA A 38 7.14 -14.63 2.01
CA ALA A 38 8.46 -15.23 1.89
C ALA A 38 9.56 -14.20 1.61
N ALA A 39 9.27 -13.21 0.76
CA ALA A 39 10.27 -12.24 0.35
C ALA A 39 10.44 -11.06 1.31
N GLY A 40 9.34 -10.60 1.88
CA GLY A 40 9.30 -9.48 2.80
C GLY A 40 9.49 -9.89 4.25
N ASP A 41 9.57 -11.19 4.56
CA ASP A 41 9.56 -11.72 5.92
C ASP A 41 8.42 -11.08 6.73
N LEU A 42 7.23 -11.17 6.13
CA LEU A 42 5.96 -10.68 6.65
C LEU A 42 5.02 -11.85 6.91
N HIS A 43 3.94 -11.56 7.63
CA HIS A 43 2.84 -12.47 7.89
C HIS A 43 1.52 -11.78 7.53
N ILE A 44 1.31 -11.64 6.23
CA ILE A 44 0.09 -11.09 5.64
C ILE A 44 -0.94 -12.20 5.51
N GLN A 45 -2.18 -11.94 5.92
CA GLN A 45 -3.29 -12.89 5.88
C GLN A 45 -4.50 -12.28 5.17
N LEU A 46 -5.13 -13.05 4.28
CA LEU A 46 -6.40 -12.69 3.61
C LEU A 46 -7.57 -13.16 4.43
N ILE A 47 -8.41 -12.23 4.89
CA ILE A 47 -9.64 -12.51 5.63
C ILE A 47 -10.83 -12.26 4.71
N LEU A 48 -11.70 -13.27 4.57
CA LEU A 48 -12.88 -13.22 3.71
C LEU A 48 -14.15 -13.38 4.54
N ASN A 49 -15.22 -12.72 4.11
CA ASN A 49 -16.57 -12.82 4.70
C ASN A 49 -16.62 -12.49 6.21
N GLU A 50 -15.78 -11.56 6.65
CA GLU A 50 -15.67 -11.12 8.03
C GLU A 50 -15.99 -9.62 8.12
N PRO A 51 -17.25 -9.24 8.45
CA PRO A 51 -17.63 -7.84 8.45
C PRO A 51 -17.34 -7.11 9.78
N LYS A 52 -17.15 -7.83 10.89
CA LYS A 52 -17.16 -7.23 12.24
C LYS A 52 -16.00 -6.27 12.43
N ALA A 53 -14.85 -6.51 11.79
CA ALA A 53 -13.70 -5.59 11.81
C ALA A 53 -14.07 -4.17 11.34
N PHE A 54 -15.09 -4.02 10.48
CA PHE A 54 -15.48 -2.76 9.87
C PHE A 54 -16.91 -2.31 10.19
N GLN A 55 -17.56 -2.90 11.20
CA GLN A 55 -18.90 -2.49 11.65
C GLN A 55 -18.89 -1.53 12.85
N GLY A 56 -17.75 -1.41 13.54
CA GLY A 56 -17.62 -0.59 14.75
C GLY A 56 -17.62 0.93 14.52
N PRO A 57 -17.67 1.74 15.60
CA PRO A 57 -17.66 3.21 15.51
C PRO A 57 -16.46 3.79 14.75
N LEU A 58 -15.28 3.19 14.89
CA LEU A 58 -14.06 3.61 14.20
C LEU A 58 -14.17 3.48 12.68
N ALA A 59 -14.81 2.41 12.20
CA ALA A 59 -15.05 2.19 10.78
C ALA A 59 -16.09 3.18 10.22
N LYS A 60 -17.14 3.47 10.99
CA LYS A 60 -18.11 4.53 10.65
C LYS A 60 -17.46 5.91 10.56
N TYR A 61 -16.57 6.25 11.50
CA TYR A 61 -15.77 7.47 11.44
C TYR A 61 -14.88 7.52 10.19
N GLY A 62 -14.26 6.39 9.83
CA GLY A 62 -13.51 6.22 8.59
C GLY A 62 -14.36 6.17 7.32
N LYS A 63 -15.69 6.28 7.43
CA LYS A 63 -16.67 6.16 6.32
C LYS A 63 -16.60 4.82 5.58
N PHE A 64 -16.22 3.75 6.29
CA PHE A 64 -16.24 2.41 5.73
C PHE A 64 -17.66 1.84 5.70
N ARG A 65 -18.03 1.20 4.59
CA ARG A 65 -19.33 0.53 4.39
C ARG A 65 -19.16 -0.68 3.47
N GLY A 66 -19.87 -1.76 3.77
CA GLY A 66 -19.85 -3.00 2.98
C GLY A 66 -18.52 -3.76 2.98
N VAL A 67 -17.59 -3.45 3.89
CA VAL A 67 -16.31 -4.18 3.97
C VAL A 67 -16.56 -5.56 4.58
N ASN A 68 -16.39 -6.60 3.76
CA ASN A 68 -16.46 -8.00 4.17
C ASN A 68 -15.10 -8.72 4.08
N ASN A 69 -14.12 -8.10 3.41
CA ASN A 69 -12.82 -8.71 3.14
C ASN A 69 -11.71 -7.71 3.40
N TYR A 70 -10.58 -8.19 3.94
CA TYR A 70 -9.43 -7.36 4.22
C TYR A 70 -8.15 -8.19 4.32
N LEU A 71 -7.03 -7.51 4.14
CA LEU A 71 -5.70 -8.03 4.44
C LEU A 71 -5.28 -7.57 5.83
N VAL A 72 -4.80 -8.49 6.65
CA VAL A 72 -4.09 -8.18 7.89
C VAL A 72 -2.61 -8.15 7.57
N ILE A 73 -1.97 -6.99 7.65
CA ILE A 73 -0.52 -6.88 7.47
C ILE A 73 0.14 -6.95 8.84
N SER A 74 0.96 -7.98 9.06
CA SER A 74 1.70 -8.18 10.30
C SER A 74 3.10 -8.72 10.02
N GLY A 75 3.95 -8.70 11.03
CA GLY A 75 5.30 -9.27 10.95
C GLY A 75 6.07 -9.05 12.26
N ARG A 76 7.24 -9.67 12.35
CA ARG A 76 8.13 -9.58 13.51
C ARG A 76 8.58 -8.14 13.72
N LYS A 77 8.58 -7.68 14.98
CA LYS A 77 9.04 -6.33 15.31
C LYS A 77 10.50 -6.14 14.90
N ALA A 78 10.73 -5.19 14.01
CA ALA A 78 12.04 -4.71 13.57
C ALA A 78 11.92 -3.22 13.24
N GLU A 79 13.05 -2.51 13.13
CA GLU A 79 13.08 -1.07 12.80
C GLU A 79 12.52 -0.79 11.40
N ASP A 80 12.73 -1.71 10.46
CA ASP A 80 12.32 -1.61 9.05
C ASP A 80 10.93 -2.21 8.76
N LEU A 81 10.27 -2.82 9.75
CA LEU A 81 9.01 -3.55 9.55
C LEU A 81 7.95 -2.70 8.87
N ASN A 82 7.78 -1.44 9.29
CA ASN A 82 6.75 -0.56 8.74
C ASN A 82 7.03 -0.21 7.26
N GLU A 83 8.30 0.03 6.91
CA GLU A 83 8.71 0.36 5.55
C GLU A 83 8.53 -0.85 4.61
N ARG A 84 9.04 -2.03 5.02
CA ARG A 84 8.79 -3.29 4.31
C ARG A 84 7.31 -3.57 4.15
N ALA A 85 6.51 -3.39 5.21
CA ALA A 85 5.07 -3.59 5.17
C ALA A 85 4.39 -2.66 4.15
N GLY A 86 4.82 -1.39 4.06
CA GLY A 86 4.36 -0.46 3.04
C GLY A 86 4.72 -0.92 1.63
N TYR A 87 6.00 -1.24 1.42
CA TYR A 87 6.53 -1.65 0.11
C TYR A 87 5.83 -2.93 -0.42
N TYR A 88 5.83 -3.99 0.38
CA TYR A 88 5.26 -5.26 -0.01
C TYR A 88 3.72 -5.27 0.03
N GLY A 89 3.12 -4.56 0.98
CA GLY A 89 1.67 -4.38 1.00
C GLY A 89 1.15 -3.65 -0.23
N GLU A 90 1.90 -2.68 -0.76
CA GLU A 90 1.48 -1.98 -1.98
C GLU A 90 1.59 -2.87 -3.23
N GLN A 91 2.48 -3.86 -3.25
CA GLN A 91 2.45 -4.88 -4.32
C GLN A 91 1.12 -5.64 -4.32
N LEU A 92 0.58 -6.00 -3.14
CA LEU A 92 -0.76 -6.61 -3.05
C LEU A 92 -1.88 -5.66 -3.44
N VAL A 93 -1.75 -4.37 -3.12
CA VAL A 93 -2.73 -3.35 -3.51
C VAL A 93 -2.81 -3.18 -5.02
N LEU A 94 -1.66 -3.09 -5.68
CA LEU A 94 -1.60 -2.99 -7.14
C LEU A 94 -2.05 -4.29 -7.81
N PHE A 95 -1.67 -5.44 -7.25
CA PHE A 95 -2.16 -6.74 -7.75
C PHE A 95 -3.68 -6.88 -7.60
N ALA A 96 -4.25 -6.48 -6.46
CA ALA A 96 -5.70 -6.43 -6.27
C ALA A 96 -6.38 -5.52 -7.30
N GLN A 97 -5.78 -4.37 -7.61
CA GLN A 97 -6.27 -3.47 -8.66
C GLN A 97 -6.24 -4.16 -10.04
N GLN A 98 -5.19 -4.94 -10.35
CA GLN A 98 -5.11 -5.74 -11.59
C GLN A 98 -6.22 -6.80 -11.68
N LEU A 99 -6.64 -7.34 -10.54
CA LEU A 99 -7.78 -8.26 -10.40
C LEU A 99 -9.15 -7.53 -10.35
N SER A 100 -9.18 -6.23 -10.67
CA SER A 100 -10.38 -5.38 -10.65
C SER A 100 -11.02 -5.21 -9.27
N LEU A 101 -10.27 -5.45 -8.19
CA LEU A 101 -10.67 -5.14 -6.82
C LEU A 101 -10.21 -3.73 -6.45
N ASN A 102 -10.93 -3.10 -5.53
CA ASN A 102 -10.57 -1.82 -4.96
C ASN A 102 -10.08 -1.99 -3.51
N THR A 103 -9.23 -1.06 -3.06
CA THR A 103 -8.57 -1.16 -1.75
C THR A 103 -8.56 0.16 -0.99
N CYS A 104 -8.33 0.07 0.33
CA CYS A 104 -7.91 1.22 1.13
C CYS A 104 -7.00 0.76 2.26
N TRP A 105 -5.85 1.42 2.41
CA TRP A 105 -5.02 1.31 3.61
C TRP A 105 -5.78 1.84 4.83
N VAL A 106 -5.73 1.09 5.94
CA VAL A 106 -6.46 1.40 7.17
C VAL A 106 -5.54 1.24 8.38
N GLY A 107 -5.08 2.38 8.92
CA GLY A 107 -4.21 2.39 10.11
C GLY A 107 -4.96 2.22 11.44
N LEU A 108 -6.16 2.82 11.57
CA LEU A 108 -6.89 2.92 12.85
C LEU A 108 -8.39 2.60 12.77
N SER A 109 -9.02 2.75 11.60
CA SER A 109 -10.48 2.68 11.46
C SER A 109 -11.03 1.25 11.34
N TYR A 110 -10.48 0.32 12.11
CA TYR A 110 -10.91 -1.08 12.17
C TYR A 110 -10.85 -1.61 13.60
N SER A 111 -11.61 -2.66 13.86
CA SER A 111 -11.53 -3.46 15.08
C SER A 111 -10.72 -4.72 14.82
N LYS A 112 -9.87 -5.10 15.77
CA LYS A 112 -9.22 -6.41 15.76
C LYS A 112 -10.23 -7.45 16.24
N ILE A 113 -10.56 -8.41 15.39
CA ILE A 113 -11.50 -9.48 15.71
C ILE A 113 -10.69 -10.70 16.14
N PRO A 114 -10.91 -11.24 17.35
CA PRO A 114 -10.25 -12.46 17.79
C PRO A 114 -10.49 -13.62 16.82
N ASP A 115 -9.52 -14.52 16.73
CA ASP A 115 -9.60 -15.78 15.96
C ASP A 115 -9.75 -15.61 14.44
N THR A 116 -9.70 -14.39 13.90
CA THR A 116 -9.71 -14.16 12.45
C THR A 116 -8.33 -14.09 11.84
N TYR A 117 -7.28 -13.90 12.65
CA TYR A 117 -5.89 -13.85 12.22
C TYR A 117 -5.00 -14.51 13.27
N VAL A 118 -3.84 -15.00 12.84
CA VAL A 118 -2.81 -15.57 13.72
C VAL A 118 -1.62 -14.61 13.81
N LEU A 119 -1.06 -14.44 14.99
CA LEU A 119 0.23 -13.76 15.17
C LEU A 119 1.24 -14.75 15.72
N GLY A 120 2.41 -14.80 15.10
CA GLY A 120 3.57 -15.51 15.59
C GLY A 120 4.25 -14.78 16.76
N GLU A 121 5.31 -15.39 17.27
CA GLU A 121 6.09 -14.83 18.35
C GLU A 121 6.71 -13.48 17.97
N ASN A 122 6.55 -12.49 18.85
CA ASN A 122 7.03 -11.12 18.67
C ASN A 122 6.52 -10.41 17.40
N GLU A 123 5.42 -10.88 16.82
CA GLU A 123 4.76 -10.18 15.72
C GLU A 123 3.85 -9.05 16.23
N LYS A 124 3.64 -8.06 15.37
CA LYS A 124 2.59 -7.05 15.55
C LYS A 124 1.82 -6.85 14.26
N ILE A 125 0.55 -6.52 14.38
CA ILE A 125 -0.22 -5.94 13.29
C ILE A 125 0.33 -4.54 13.00
N VAL A 126 0.66 -4.28 11.74
CA VAL A 126 1.06 -2.97 11.23
C VAL A 126 -0.18 -2.16 10.86
N CYS A 127 -1.03 -2.72 10.00
CA CYS A 127 -2.27 -2.11 9.54
C CYS A 127 -3.16 -3.13 8.83
N TYR A 128 -4.38 -2.73 8.49
CA TYR A 128 -5.27 -3.50 7.61
C TYR A 128 -5.35 -2.83 6.24
N ILE A 129 -5.73 -3.60 5.22
CA ILE A 129 -6.14 -3.08 3.91
C ILE A 129 -7.53 -3.63 3.61
N SER A 130 -8.55 -2.78 3.52
CA SER A 130 -9.88 -3.23 3.09
C SER A 130 -9.86 -3.59 1.61
N LEU A 131 -10.61 -4.61 1.20
CA LEU A 131 -10.58 -5.19 -0.14
C LEU A 131 -11.97 -5.61 -0.61
N GLY A 132 -12.27 -5.38 -1.89
CA GLY A 132 -13.51 -5.87 -2.53
C GLY A 132 -13.88 -5.08 -3.77
N TYR A 133 -15.04 -5.38 -4.35
CA TYR A 133 -15.58 -4.62 -5.48
C TYR A 133 -16.17 -3.31 -4.99
N GLY A 134 -15.58 -2.18 -5.37
CA GLY A 134 -16.05 -0.86 -4.95
C GLY A 134 -17.44 -0.52 -5.48
N GLU A 135 -18.21 0.25 -4.69
CA GLU A 135 -19.40 0.95 -5.20
C GLU A 135 -19.01 1.97 -6.28
N THR A 136 -17.79 2.52 -6.19
CA THR A 136 -17.12 3.37 -7.19
C THR A 136 -15.66 2.92 -7.35
N GLN A 137 -14.95 3.47 -8.34
CA GLN A 137 -13.51 3.26 -8.50
C GLN A 137 -12.65 4.21 -7.62
N GLY A 138 -13.28 4.91 -6.66
CA GLY A 138 -12.63 5.96 -5.89
C GLY A 138 -12.46 7.24 -6.69
N VAL A 139 -11.74 8.21 -6.12
CA VAL A 139 -11.50 9.52 -6.74
C VAL A 139 -10.04 9.91 -6.62
N SER A 140 -9.56 10.61 -7.64
CA SER A 140 -8.23 11.22 -7.60
C SER A 140 -8.13 12.21 -6.45
N ARG A 141 -6.96 12.24 -5.81
CA ARG A 141 -6.62 13.15 -4.72
C ARG A 141 -5.70 14.24 -5.24
N ARG A 142 -5.73 15.41 -4.59
CA ARG A 142 -4.72 16.44 -4.86
C ARG A 142 -3.34 15.93 -4.42
N SER A 143 -2.39 15.94 -5.34
CA SER A 143 -0.98 15.67 -5.07
C SER A 143 -0.19 16.95 -4.85
N LYS A 144 0.96 16.82 -4.16
CA LYS A 144 1.96 17.88 -4.09
C LYS A 144 2.65 18.06 -5.45
N LYS A 145 3.45 19.11 -5.58
CA LYS A 145 4.32 19.24 -6.75
C LYS A 145 5.51 18.28 -6.66
N PRO A 146 6.09 17.84 -7.78
CA PRO A 146 7.30 17.02 -7.79
C PRO A 146 8.45 17.61 -6.95
N GLU A 147 8.63 18.92 -6.98
CA GLU A 147 9.69 19.63 -6.25
C GLU A 147 9.45 19.67 -4.73
N ASP A 148 8.21 19.47 -4.28
CA ASP A 148 7.90 19.42 -2.84
C ASP A 148 8.34 18.09 -2.19
N VAL A 149 8.56 17.06 -3.01
CA VAL A 149 8.88 15.69 -2.58
C VAL A 149 10.17 15.16 -3.20
N SER A 150 10.91 16.01 -3.93
CA SER A 150 12.19 15.61 -4.53
C SER A 150 13.06 16.80 -4.91
N ASN A 151 14.30 16.52 -5.33
CA ASN A 151 15.19 17.50 -5.99
C ASN A 151 15.09 17.46 -7.52
N VAL A 152 13.94 17.01 -8.07
CA VAL A 152 13.69 16.99 -9.51
C VAL A 152 13.93 18.36 -10.14
N SER A 153 14.51 18.36 -11.35
CA SER A 153 14.79 19.60 -12.09
C SER A 153 14.93 19.30 -13.58
N GLY A 154 15.15 20.34 -14.40
CA GLY A 154 15.38 20.17 -15.84
C GLY A 154 16.62 19.35 -16.20
N ILE A 155 17.51 19.06 -15.24
CA ILE A 155 18.74 18.28 -15.45
C ILE A 155 18.67 16.86 -14.89
N THR A 156 17.61 16.49 -14.15
CA THR A 156 17.44 15.12 -13.66
C THR A 156 16.99 14.20 -14.80
N PRO A 157 17.46 12.94 -14.83
CA PRO A 157 17.16 12.02 -15.93
C PRO A 157 15.67 11.67 -15.96
N LYS A 158 15.13 11.36 -17.15
CA LYS A 158 13.71 11.07 -17.33
C LYS A 158 13.20 9.97 -16.39
N TRP A 159 13.95 8.88 -16.22
CA TRP A 159 13.55 7.77 -15.34
C TRP A 159 13.35 8.22 -13.89
N PHE A 160 14.13 9.20 -13.40
CA PHE A 160 13.97 9.73 -12.04
C PHE A 160 12.69 10.54 -11.95
N ASN A 161 12.43 11.38 -12.95
CA ASN A 161 11.23 12.20 -13.03
C ASN A 161 9.97 11.31 -13.10
N ASP A 162 10.00 10.24 -13.89
CA ASP A 162 8.93 9.25 -13.99
C ASP A 162 8.68 8.57 -12.63
N GLY A 163 9.75 8.16 -11.93
CA GLY A 163 9.68 7.60 -10.58
C GLY A 163 9.04 8.56 -9.57
N VAL A 164 9.46 9.83 -9.56
CA VAL A 164 8.86 10.85 -8.67
C VAL A 164 7.36 11.05 -8.97
N ASN A 165 6.99 11.10 -10.25
CA ASN A 165 5.60 11.27 -10.65
C ASN A 165 4.73 10.08 -10.22
N ALA A 166 5.24 8.85 -10.33
CA ALA A 166 4.54 7.67 -9.84
C ALA A 166 4.44 7.64 -8.30
N ALA A 167 5.50 8.04 -7.60
CA ALA A 167 5.51 8.16 -6.13
C ALA A 167 4.47 9.18 -5.64
N LEU A 168 4.21 10.26 -6.39
CA LEU A 168 3.12 11.21 -6.07
C LEU A 168 1.72 10.59 -6.16
N LEU A 169 1.54 9.45 -6.82
CA LEU A 169 0.27 8.71 -6.91
C LEU A 169 0.12 7.67 -5.78
N ALA A 170 1.21 7.33 -5.08
CA ALA A 170 1.23 6.38 -3.97
C ALA A 170 0.26 6.80 -2.84
N PRO A 171 -0.62 5.93 -2.33
CA PRO A 171 -1.45 6.28 -1.19
C PRO A 171 -0.57 6.62 0.02
N THR A 172 -0.94 7.67 0.77
CA THR A 172 -0.27 8.02 2.03
C THR A 172 -1.30 8.32 3.10
N ALA A 173 -0.95 8.09 4.37
CA ALA A 173 -1.83 8.36 5.49
C ALA A 173 -2.34 9.81 5.41
N VAL A 174 -3.66 9.96 5.43
CA VAL A 174 -4.38 11.24 5.26
C VAL A 174 -3.87 12.13 4.11
N ASN A 175 -3.34 11.52 3.03
CA ASN A 175 -2.79 12.21 1.87
C ASN A 175 -1.60 13.14 2.17
N GLN A 176 -0.80 12.85 3.21
CA GLN A 176 0.25 13.75 3.67
C GLN A 176 1.47 13.87 2.73
N GLN A 177 1.76 12.83 1.92
CA GLN A 177 2.92 12.74 1.02
C GLN A 177 4.22 13.20 1.69
N LYS A 178 4.58 12.54 2.80
CA LYS A 178 5.70 12.88 3.69
C LYS A 178 6.91 11.98 3.42
N PHE A 179 7.36 12.00 2.18
CA PHE A 179 8.57 11.34 1.70
C PHE A 179 9.38 12.33 0.86
N PHE A 180 10.67 12.05 0.65
CA PHE A 180 11.53 12.85 -0.21
C PHE A 180 12.51 11.97 -0.99
N PHE A 181 12.54 12.12 -2.31
CA PHE A 181 13.47 11.43 -3.21
C PHE A 181 14.58 12.39 -3.65
N GLU A 182 15.83 12.01 -3.45
CA GLU A 182 16.97 12.82 -3.85
C GLU A 182 17.82 12.07 -4.87
N TYR A 183 17.88 12.60 -6.09
CA TYR A 183 18.82 12.17 -7.11
C TYR A 183 20.23 12.60 -6.74
N LYS A 184 21.15 11.63 -6.63
CA LYS A 184 22.56 11.83 -6.25
C LYS A 184 23.53 11.79 -7.45
N GLY A 185 23.00 11.67 -8.67
CA GLY A 185 23.81 11.53 -9.89
C GLY A 185 24.02 10.08 -10.32
N GLY A 186 24.26 9.88 -11.61
CA GLY A 186 24.36 8.55 -12.22
C GLY A 186 23.06 7.77 -12.06
N ASP A 187 23.11 6.61 -11.43
CA ASP A 187 21.95 5.78 -11.11
C ASP A 187 21.59 5.81 -9.61
N LYS A 188 22.16 6.74 -8.84
CA LYS A 188 22.00 6.78 -7.38
C LYS A 188 20.84 7.68 -6.96
N VAL A 189 19.96 7.14 -6.12
CA VAL A 189 18.84 7.84 -5.49
C VAL A 189 18.84 7.50 -4.01
N THR A 190 18.49 8.47 -3.17
CA THR A 190 18.14 8.20 -1.76
C THR A 190 16.70 8.60 -1.52
N ALA A 191 15.94 7.75 -0.86
CA ALA A 191 14.59 8.04 -0.37
C ALA A 191 14.62 8.19 1.16
N ARG A 192 13.76 9.07 1.69
CA ARG A 192 13.62 9.25 3.14
C ARG A 192 12.24 9.72 3.52
N LYS A 193 11.81 9.35 4.73
CA LYS A 193 10.62 9.92 5.35
C LYS A 193 10.84 11.40 5.71
N VAL A 194 9.76 12.16 5.66
CA VAL A 194 9.69 13.55 6.14
C VAL A 194 8.87 13.57 7.43
N PHE A 195 9.22 14.44 8.37
CA PHE A 195 8.52 14.55 9.64
C PHE A 195 7.01 14.78 9.48
N SER A 196 6.23 14.06 10.30
CA SER A 196 4.78 14.20 10.44
C SER A 196 4.34 13.96 11.87
N LEU A 197 3.37 14.77 12.32
CA LEU A 197 2.69 14.57 13.61
C LEU A 197 1.66 13.43 13.57
N ILE A 198 1.29 12.94 12.38
CA ILE A 198 0.24 11.94 12.17
C ILE A 198 0.80 10.51 12.23
N GLY A 199 2.11 10.35 12.07
CA GLY A 199 2.77 9.05 11.97
C GLY A 199 2.65 8.42 10.58
N TYR A 200 2.83 7.09 10.51
CA TYR A 200 2.75 6.24 9.31
C TYR A 200 3.75 6.54 8.18
N THR A 201 4.69 7.46 8.39
CA THR A 201 5.59 7.92 7.32
C THR A 201 6.59 6.87 6.83
N GLU A 202 6.84 5.81 7.60
CA GLU A 202 7.63 4.65 7.16
C GLU A 202 6.83 3.76 6.21
N ILE A 203 5.56 3.48 6.52
CA ILE A 203 4.66 2.75 5.62
C ILE A 203 4.51 3.56 4.32
N ASP A 204 4.20 4.85 4.45
CA ASP A 204 4.06 5.76 3.31
C ASP A 204 5.33 5.81 2.45
N LEU A 205 6.51 5.74 3.06
CA LEU A 205 7.80 5.71 2.36
C LEU A 205 7.92 4.43 1.52
N GLY A 206 7.71 3.25 2.12
CA GLY A 206 7.79 1.98 1.40
C GLY A 206 6.81 1.89 0.23
N ILE A 207 5.58 2.39 0.40
CA ILE A 207 4.59 2.50 -0.69
C ILE A 207 5.13 3.40 -1.81
N ALA A 208 5.64 4.59 -1.47
CA ALA A 208 6.17 5.54 -2.44
C ALA A 208 7.41 5.00 -3.18
N GLU A 209 8.27 4.26 -2.48
CA GLU A 209 9.45 3.60 -3.06
C GLU A 209 9.04 2.56 -4.09
N LEU A 210 8.06 1.69 -3.80
CA LEU A 210 7.58 0.72 -4.79
C LEU A 210 7.10 1.43 -6.06
N HIS A 211 6.27 2.47 -5.92
CA HIS A 211 5.78 3.25 -7.05
C HIS A 211 6.93 3.87 -7.85
N PHE A 212 7.92 4.43 -7.15
CA PHE A 212 9.11 5.00 -7.78
C PHE A 212 9.86 3.95 -8.58
N GLU A 213 10.13 2.78 -8.01
CA GLU A 213 10.88 1.69 -8.64
C GLU A 213 10.17 1.14 -9.88
N ILE A 214 8.85 0.94 -9.80
CA ILE A 214 8.03 0.47 -10.93
C ILE A 214 8.15 1.42 -12.14
N ALA A 215 8.01 2.74 -11.92
CA ALA A 215 8.02 3.70 -13.03
C ALA A 215 9.42 4.09 -13.50
N SER A 216 10.41 4.09 -12.61
CA SER A 216 11.79 4.40 -12.97
C SER A 216 12.54 3.22 -13.60
N GLY A 217 12.11 1.99 -13.31
CA GLY A 217 12.87 0.79 -13.63
C GLY A 217 14.21 0.68 -12.89
N LYS A 218 14.39 1.46 -11.80
CA LYS A 218 15.59 1.46 -10.97
C LYS A 218 15.24 0.95 -9.58
N SER A 219 16.00 -0.01 -9.08
CA SER A 219 15.92 -0.41 -7.66
C SER A 219 16.71 0.59 -6.81
N ILE A 220 16.05 1.10 -5.77
CA ILE A 220 16.58 2.08 -4.82
C ILE A 220 16.49 1.58 -3.37
N THR A 221 15.73 0.51 -3.15
CA THR A 221 15.61 -0.22 -1.89
C THR A 221 16.45 -1.51 -1.94
N ASN A 222 16.67 -2.12 -0.77
CA ASN A 222 17.24 -3.47 -0.68
C ASN A 222 16.16 -4.56 -0.69
N PHE A 223 14.90 -4.20 -0.98
CA PHE A 223 13.79 -5.13 -1.05
C PHE A 223 13.75 -5.79 -2.43
N ARG A 224 13.19 -7.00 -2.51
CA ARG A 224 13.11 -7.73 -3.78
C ARG A 224 11.87 -7.27 -4.54
N ASN A 225 12.09 -6.78 -5.75
CA ASN A 225 11.04 -6.57 -6.73
C ASN A 225 10.67 -7.91 -7.39
N PHE A 226 9.42 -8.33 -7.25
CA PHE A 226 8.84 -9.44 -8.02
C PHE A 226 8.01 -8.84 -9.15
N LEU A 227 8.72 -8.30 -10.14
CA LEU A 227 8.14 -7.86 -11.42
C LEU A 227 8.06 -9.02 -12.39
#